data_AF-A0AAE6IWV7-F1
#
_entry.id   AF-A0AAE6IWV7-F1
#
_cell.length_a   1.000
_cell.length_b   1.000
_cell.length_c   1.000
_cell.angle_alpha   90.00
_cell.angle_beta   90.00
_cell.angle_gamma   90.00
#
_symmetry.space_group_name_H-M   'P 1'
#
loop_
_entity.id
_entity.type
_entity.pdbx_description
1 polymer ?
#
loop_
_entity_poly.entity_id
_entity_poly.type
_entity_poly.pdbx_seq_one_letter_code
_entity_poly.pdbx_strand_id
1 'polypeptide(L)'
;MSDYGNFEKVGSLGKTLPRNDESIITKPGDLILYQGNSFVIYYDTNSWNFTRLGKIENISQGELKKILGVGSITVTLSLEK
;
A
#
# COMPACT_ATOMS: atom_id res chain seq x y z
N MET A 1 -1.32 5.41 -9.27
CA MET A 1 -1.71 5.50 -7.85
C MET A 1 -1.45 6.92 -7.36
N SER A 2 -2.26 7.40 -6.42
CA SER A 2 -2.28 8.81 -6.00
C SER A 2 -2.21 8.91 -4.47
N ASP A 3 -1.81 10.07 -3.96
CA ASP A 3 -1.82 10.37 -2.53
C ASP A 3 -3.22 10.28 -1.94
N TYR A 4 -3.33 9.68 -0.75
CA TYR A 4 -4.53 9.70 0.05
C TYR A 4 -4.19 9.80 1.53
N GLY A 5 -4.94 10.62 2.27
CA GLY A 5 -4.79 10.78 3.72
C GLY A 5 -3.44 11.32 4.22
N ASN A 6 -2.49 11.66 3.34
CA ASN A 6 -1.10 11.98 3.66
C ASN A 6 -0.29 10.82 4.29
N PHE A 7 -0.75 9.58 4.19
CA PHE A 7 -0.08 8.41 4.76
C PHE A 7 0.06 7.21 3.80
N GLU A 8 -0.54 7.29 2.61
CA GLU A 8 -0.54 6.19 1.64
C GLU A 8 -0.57 6.66 0.19
N LYS A 9 -0.14 5.76 -0.71
CA LYS A 9 -0.47 5.79 -2.13
C LYS A 9 -1.48 4.69 -2.43
N VAL A 10 -2.57 5.02 -3.11
CA VAL A 10 -3.63 4.06 -3.48
C VAL A 10 -3.83 4.00 -5.00
N GLY A 11 -4.00 2.79 -5.53
CA GLY A 11 -4.30 2.57 -6.95
C GLY A 11 -5.28 1.42 -7.17
N SER A 12 -6.17 1.57 -8.15
CA SER A 12 -7.11 0.50 -8.54
C SER A 12 -6.36 -0.66 -9.20
N LEU A 13 -6.75 -1.89 -8.85
CA LEU A 13 -6.31 -3.12 -9.51
C LEU A 13 -7.14 -3.43 -10.77
N GLY A 14 -8.23 -2.70 -11.02
CA GLY A 14 -9.14 -2.92 -12.15
C GLY A 14 -9.96 -4.22 -12.06
N LYS A 15 -9.83 -4.97 -10.96
CA LYS A 15 -10.55 -6.23 -10.70
C LYS A 15 -10.76 -6.42 -9.20
N THR A 16 -11.70 -7.29 -8.85
CA THR A 16 -11.95 -7.71 -7.47
C THR A 16 -11.12 -8.96 -7.14
N LEU A 17 -10.55 -8.97 -5.95
CA LEU A 17 -9.81 -10.07 -5.34
C LEU A 17 -10.47 -10.46 -4.01
N PRO A 18 -10.33 -11.73 -3.58
CA PRO A 18 -10.78 -12.17 -2.27
C PRO A 18 -10.04 -11.41 -1.15
N ARG A 19 -10.73 -11.23 -0.02
CA ARG A 19 -10.25 -10.51 1.16
C ARG A 19 -10.08 -11.48 2.32
N ASN A 20 -9.09 -11.23 3.16
CA ASN A 20 -8.94 -11.80 4.49
C ASN A 20 -8.65 -10.64 5.44
N ASP A 21 -9.69 -9.86 5.76
CA ASP A 21 -9.47 -8.62 6.52
C ASP A 21 -9.31 -8.87 8.01
N GLU A 22 -8.36 -8.16 8.59
CA GLU A 22 -7.98 -8.25 9.98
C GLU A 22 -7.79 -6.83 10.53
N SER A 23 -8.01 -6.64 11.83
CA SER A 23 -7.70 -5.36 12.48
C SER A 23 -6.18 -5.13 12.47
N ILE A 24 -5.73 -4.20 11.64
CA ILE A 24 -4.31 -3.94 11.39
C ILE A 24 -4.00 -2.47 11.67
N ILE A 25 -2.89 -2.25 12.38
CA ILE A 25 -2.21 -0.94 12.44
C ILE A 25 -1.07 -0.98 11.43
N THR A 26 -1.17 -0.18 10.38
CA THR A 26 -0.17 -0.15 9.31
C THR A 26 1.12 0.49 9.79
N LYS A 27 2.22 0.05 9.19
CA LYS A 27 3.55 0.61 9.37
C LYS A 27 4.12 1.00 8.00
N PRO A 28 5.12 1.90 7.94
CA PRO A 28 5.81 2.18 6.70
C PRO A 28 6.28 0.89 6.01
N GLY A 29 6.03 0.81 4.70
CA GLY A 29 6.30 -0.35 3.86
C GLY A 29 5.17 -1.37 3.78
N ASP A 30 4.12 -1.27 4.59
CA ASP A 30 3.01 -2.23 4.51
C ASP A 30 2.27 -2.13 3.17
N LEU A 31 2.06 -3.29 2.54
CA LEU A 31 1.32 -3.46 1.29
C LEU A 31 -0.04 -4.06 1.60
N ILE A 32 -1.10 -3.36 1.24
CA ILE A 32 -2.48 -3.69 1.63
C ILE A 32 -3.35 -3.87 0.38
N LEU A 33 -4.21 -4.87 0.42
CA LEU A 33 -5.40 -4.95 -0.42
C LEU A 33 -6.56 -4.27 0.33
N TYR A 34 -7.03 -3.14 -0.19
CA TYR A 34 -8.13 -2.39 0.38
C TYR A 34 -9.42 -2.65 -0.41
N GLN A 35 -10.48 -2.99 0.33
CA GLN A 35 -11.83 -3.32 -0.18
C GLN A 35 -11.88 -4.38 -1.30
N GLY A 36 -10.80 -5.14 -1.50
CA GLY A 36 -10.71 -6.18 -2.52
C GLY A 36 -10.40 -5.66 -3.93
N ASN A 37 -10.25 -4.36 -4.17
CA ASN A 37 -10.03 -3.82 -5.53
C ASN A 37 -8.93 -2.77 -5.62
N SER A 38 -8.32 -2.39 -4.50
CA SER A 38 -7.31 -1.33 -4.45
C SER A 38 -6.03 -1.84 -3.82
N PHE A 39 -4.90 -1.54 -4.46
CA PHE A 39 -3.56 -1.78 -3.93
C PHE A 39 -3.06 -0.51 -3.25
N VAL A 40 -2.59 -0.65 -2.02
CA VAL A 40 -2.16 0.47 -1.16
C VAL A 40 -0.74 0.24 -0.67
N ILE A 41 0.09 1.28 -0.77
CA ILE A 41 1.42 1.33 -0.16
C ILE A 41 1.36 2.34 0.99
N TYR A 42 1.49 1.87 2.22
CA TYR A 42 1.56 2.72 3.40
C TYR A 42 2.99 3.21 3.64
N TYR A 43 3.13 4.50 3.90
CA TYR A 43 4.38 5.13 4.36
C TYR A 43 4.20 5.85 5.71
N ASP A 44 3.06 5.64 6.36
CA ASP A 44 2.75 6.06 7.71
C ASP A 44 1.71 5.11 8.32
N THR A 45 1.20 5.43 9.50
CA THR A 45 0.26 4.59 10.23
C THR A 45 -1.22 4.89 9.92
N ASN A 46 -2.03 3.84 9.90
CA ASN A 46 -3.49 3.87 9.83
C ASN A 46 -4.05 2.61 10.51
N SER A 47 -5.24 2.69 11.07
CA SER A 47 -5.88 1.59 11.80
C SER A 47 -7.24 1.28 11.20
N TRP A 48 -7.38 0.10 10.61
CA TRP A 48 -8.64 -0.38 10.02
C TRP A 48 -8.63 -1.89 9.84
N ASN A 49 -9.72 -2.43 9.29
CA ASN A 49 -9.78 -3.81 8.83
C ASN A 49 -9.21 -3.92 7.41
N PHE A 50 -8.09 -4.61 7.27
CA PHE A 50 -7.33 -4.70 6.03
C PHE A 50 -6.90 -6.13 5.71
N THR A 51 -6.72 -6.43 4.43
CA THR A 51 -6.02 -7.65 3.98
C THR A 51 -4.55 -7.30 3.73
N ARG A 52 -3.63 -7.85 4.54
CA ARG A 52 -2.18 -7.65 4.35
C ARG A 52 -1.66 -8.51 3.21
N LEU A 53 -0.97 -7.89 2.25
CA LEU A 53 -0.34 -8.59 1.12
C LEU A 53 1.15 -8.84 1.36
N GLY A 54 1.80 -7.95 2.11
CA GLY A 54 3.23 -8.06 2.38
C GLY A 54 3.79 -6.77 2.98
N LYS A 55 5.11 -6.66 2.97
CA LYS A 55 5.85 -5.51 3.46
C LYS A 55 7.10 -5.28 2.62
N ILE A 56 7.39 -4.02 2.31
CA ILE A 56 8.68 -3.62 1.75
C ILE A 56 9.69 -3.61 2.89
N GLU A 57 10.68 -4.50 2.80
CA GLU A 57 11.73 -4.66 3.80
C GLU A 57 12.92 -3.73 3.52
N ASN A 58 13.77 -3.53 4.54
CA ASN A 58 15.04 -2.81 4.44
C ASN A 58 14.92 -1.36 3.92
N ILE A 59 13.84 -0.66 4.24
CA ILE A 59 13.64 0.75 3.89
C ILE A 59 13.09 1.53 5.08
N SER A 60 13.64 2.73 5.33
CA SER A 60 13.09 3.64 6.33
C SER A 60 11.84 4.37 5.81
N GLN A 61 11.06 4.93 6.72
CA GLN A 61 9.91 5.75 6.37
C GLN A 61 10.28 6.95 5.47
N GLY A 62 11.38 7.64 5.79
CA GLY A 62 11.83 8.81 5.04
C GLY A 62 12.29 8.47 3.62
N GLU A 63 13.02 7.36 3.47
CA GLU A 63 13.42 6.84 2.15
C GLU A 63 12.20 6.43 1.32
N LEU A 64 11.24 5.72 1.92
CA LEU A 64 10.01 5.33 1.22
C LEU A 64 9.23 6.56 0.76
N LYS A 65 9.03 7.57 1.62
CA LYS A 65 8.39 8.84 1.25
C LYS A 65 9.12 9.52 0.08
N LYS A 66 10.46 9.50 0.09
CA LYS A 66 11.28 10.09 -0.98
C LYS A 66 11.14 9.34 -2.31
N ILE A 67 11.11 8.01 -2.29
CA ILE A 67 10.91 7.17 -3.49
C ILE A 67 9.51 7.37 -4.07
N LEU A 68 8.49 7.37 -3.22
CA LEU A 68 7.09 7.53 -3.64
C LEU A 68 6.79 8.94 -4.14
N GLY A 69 7.57 9.94 -3.71
CA GLY A 69 7.46 11.32 -4.16
C GLY A 69 6.09 11.96 -3.89
N VAL A 70 5.89 13.16 -4.46
CA VAL A 70 4.64 13.92 -4.35
C VAL A 70 3.77 13.67 -5.59
N GLY A 71 2.47 13.53 -5.40
CA GLY A 71 1.51 13.39 -6.48
C GLY A 71 1.34 11.95 -6.94
N SER A 72 0.90 11.79 -8.19
CA SER A 72 0.60 10.47 -8.74
C SER A 72 1.85 9.77 -9.24
N ILE A 73 1.95 8.47 -8.96
CA ILE A 73 3.02 7.60 -9.46
C ILE A 73 2.43 6.39 -10.18
N THR A 74 3.25 5.74 -11.00
CA THR A 74 2.94 4.46 -11.63
C THR A 74 3.76 3.37 -10.93
N VAL A 75 3.08 2.27 -10.57
CA VAL A 75 3.72 1.07 -9.99
C VAL A 75 3.40 -0.11 -10.88
N THR A 76 4.42 -0.93 -11.14
CA THR A 76 4.29 -2.19 -11.88
C THR A 76 4.42 -3.34 -10.89
N LEU A 77 3.44 -4.25 -10.90
CA LEU A 77 3.47 -5.50 -10.14
C LEU A 77 3.82 -6.64 -11.09
N SER A 78 4.80 -7.45 -10.74
CA SER A 78 5.21 -8.63 -11.51
C SER A 78 5.59 -9.76 -10.57
N LEU A 79 5.34 -11.00 -11.00
CA LEU A 79 5.90 -12.16 -10.33
C LEU A 79 7.36 -12.32 -10.75
N GLU A 80 8.20 -12.76 -9.81
CA GLU A 80 9.54 -13.24 -10.16
C GLU A 80 9.40 -14.49 -11.05
N LYS A 81 10.36 -14.64 -11.97
CA LYS A 81 10.43 -15.80 -12.88
C LYS A 81 11.15 -16.95 -12.22
#